data_AF-A0A3L6TIQ7-F1
#
_entry.id   AF-A0A3L6TIQ7-F1
#
_cell.length_a   1.000
_cell.length_b   1.000
_cell.length_c   1.000
_cell.angle_alpha   90.00
_cell.angle_beta   90.00
_cell.angle_gamma   90.00
#
_symmetry.space_group_name_H-M   'P 1'
#
loop_
_entity.id
_entity.type
_entity.pdbx_description
1 polymer ?
#
loop_
_entity_poly.entity_id
_entity_poly.type
_entity_poly.pdbx_seq_one_letter_code
_entity_poly.pdbx_strand_id
1 'polypeptide(L)'
;MAGAERGEEAALEQGLLAPEEPNQLIYTGDGSVDFSGNPVVKETTGRWKACPFILGNECCERLAYYGISTNLVTYLTKKLHDGNASAASNVTTWQGTCYLTPIIGAILADAYWGRYWTIATFSTIYFIGMAILTLSASVPVLMPPSCEGSFCPPASPFQYTVFFLGLYLIALGTGGIKPCVSSFGADQFDDTDPAERIQKGSFFNWFYFSINIGALISSSFLVWVQDNVGWGLGFGIPTVFMGLAIISFFSGTSIYRFQKPGGSPITRVCQVVVASLRKWNVHVPEDSSLLYELPDGVSAIEGSRQLEHTDELT
;
A
#
# COMPACT_ATOMS: atom_id res chain seq x y z
N MET A 1 6.38 47.44 26.87
CA MET A 1 6.67 46.04 26.51
C MET A 1 5.71 45.06 27.19
N ALA A 2 5.33 45.23 28.46
CA ALA A 2 4.38 44.33 29.16
C ALA A 2 2.88 44.39 28.73
N GLY A 3 2.53 45.16 27.69
CA GLY A 3 1.14 45.37 27.25
C GLY A 3 0.78 44.63 25.95
N ALA A 4 1.78 44.20 25.17
CA ALA A 4 1.58 43.46 23.92
C ALA A 4 1.43 41.95 24.18
N GLU A 5 2.24 41.39 25.09
CA GLU A 5 2.20 39.97 25.48
C GLU A 5 0.84 39.57 26.10
N ARG A 6 0.21 40.49 26.85
CA ARG A 6 -1.11 40.25 27.47
C ARG A 6 -2.26 40.27 26.45
N GLY A 7 -2.05 40.90 25.29
CA GLY A 7 -3.01 40.91 24.18
C GLY A 7 -2.93 39.63 23.34
N GLU A 8 -1.73 39.07 23.17
CA GLU A 8 -1.53 37.77 22.52
C GLU A 8 -2.03 36.61 23.37
N GLU A 9 -1.79 36.61 24.69
CA GLU A 9 -2.38 35.59 25.59
C GLU A 9 -3.91 35.64 25.60
N ALA A 10 -4.50 36.84 25.61
CA ALA A 10 -5.96 37.00 25.57
C ALA A 10 -6.57 36.60 24.21
N ALA A 11 -5.84 36.80 23.10
CA ALA A 11 -6.25 36.36 21.76
C ALA A 11 -6.09 34.83 21.59
N LEU A 12 -5.07 34.22 22.21
CA LEU A 12 -4.88 32.77 22.28
C LEU A 12 -5.96 32.11 23.15
N GLU A 13 -6.32 32.70 24.29
CA GLU A 13 -7.44 32.22 25.11
C GLU A 13 -8.80 32.41 24.42
N GLN A 14 -9.00 33.49 23.66
CA GLN A 14 -10.23 33.70 22.88
C GLN A 14 -10.35 32.80 21.65
N GLY A 15 -9.22 32.41 21.03
CA GLY A 15 -9.20 31.40 19.97
C GLY A 15 -9.50 29.98 20.48
N LEU A 16 -9.14 29.68 21.73
CA LEU A 16 -9.42 28.39 22.39
C LEU A 16 -10.86 28.31 22.95
N LEU A 17 -11.55 29.46 23.08
CA LEU A 17 -12.90 29.58 23.64
C LEU A 17 -13.97 29.95 22.59
N ALA A 18 -13.61 30.01 21.31
CA ALA A 18 -14.62 30.06 20.26
C ALA A 18 -15.43 28.75 20.35
N PRO A 19 -16.76 28.82 20.53
CA PRO A 19 -17.58 27.61 20.54
C PRO A 19 -17.47 26.98 19.15
N GLU A 20 -16.71 25.89 19.01
CA GLU A 20 -16.76 25.05 17.83
C GLU A 20 -18.22 24.65 17.61
N GLU A 21 -18.70 24.76 16.37
CA GLU A 21 -20.07 24.37 16.05
C GLU A 21 -20.31 22.93 16.52
N PRO A 22 -21.44 22.61 17.16
CA PRO A 22 -21.68 21.30 17.77
C PRO A 22 -21.58 20.11 16.78
N ASN A 23 -21.58 20.38 15.47
CA ASN A 23 -21.35 19.38 14.42
C ASN A 23 -19.86 19.04 14.18
N GLN A 24 -18.90 19.94 14.47
CA GLN A 24 -17.46 19.66 14.26
C GLN A 24 -16.89 18.64 15.25
N LEU A 25 -17.50 18.51 16.44
CA LEU A 25 -17.06 17.54 17.46
C LEU A 25 -17.48 16.09 17.15
N ILE A 26 -18.56 15.90 16.38
CA ILE A 26 -19.18 14.59 16.16
C ILE A 26 -18.60 13.90 14.91
N TYR A 27 -18.34 14.67 13.87
CA TYR A 27 -17.84 14.17 12.59
C TYR A 27 -16.34 14.43 12.42
N THR A 28 -15.68 13.67 11.55
CA THR A 28 -14.27 13.88 11.23
C THR A 28 -14.07 15.17 10.44
N GLY A 29 -13.02 15.94 10.76
CA GLY A 29 -12.72 17.24 10.13
C GLY A 29 -11.96 17.14 8.80
N ASP A 30 -11.49 15.94 8.45
CA ASP A 30 -10.63 15.63 7.31
C ASP A 30 -11.40 15.26 6.01
N GLY A 31 -12.73 15.36 6.02
CA GLY A 31 -13.57 15.00 4.86
C GLY A 31 -13.72 13.49 4.62
N SER A 32 -13.33 12.64 5.58
CA SER A 32 -13.57 11.20 5.52
C SER A 32 -15.06 10.88 5.39
N VAL A 33 -15.35 9.82 4.63
CA VAL A 33 -16.70 9.28 4.43
C VAL A 33 -16.81 7.82 4.86
N ASP A 34 -18.03 7.37 5.14
CA ASP A 34 -18.37 5.95 5.31
C ASP A 34 -18.45 5.23 3.96
N PHE A 35 -18.73 3.91 3.99
CA PHE A 35 -18.90 3.12 2.77
C PHE A 35 -20.07 3.59 1.87
N SER A 36 -21.05 4.29 2.44
CA SER A 36 -22.21 4.84 1.73
C SER A 36 -21.99 6.27 1.22
N GLY A 37 -20.83 6.87 1.50
CA GLY A 37 -20.48 8.24 1.12
C GLY A 37 -20.96 9.33 2.09
N ASN A 38 -21.46 8.97 3.28
CA ASN A 38 -21.88 9.92 4.31
C ASN A 38 -20.70 10.34 5.19
N PRO A 39 -20.72 11.54 5.80
CA PRO A 39 -19.72 11.95 6.79
C PRO A 39 -19.62 10.97 7.96
N VAL A 40 -18.40 10.63 8.39
CA VAL A 40 -18.18 9.62 9.43
C VAL A 40 -18.17 10.21 10.83
N VAL A 41 -18.81 9.50 11.77
CA VAL A 41 -18.76 9.83 13.19
C VAL A 41 -17.43 9.37 13.78
N LYS A 42 -16.78 10.28 14.51
CA LYS A 42 -15.41 10.14 14.99
C LYS A 42 -15.23 9.02 16.03
N GLU A 43 -16.22 8.79 16.90
CA GLU A 43 -16.13 7.80 17.99
C GLU A 43 -16.35 6.35 17.54
N THR A 44 -17.15 6.14 16.49
CA THR A 44 -17.60 4.81 16.08
C THR A 44 -16.74 4.20 15.00
N THR A 45 -16.00 5.01 14.22
CA THR A 45 -15.25 4.59 13.04
C THR A 45 -13.74 4.86 13.15
N GLY A 46 -12.96 4.11 12.38
CA GLY A 46 -11.51 4.27 12.27
C GLY A 46 -10.75 3.91 13.54
N ARG A 47 -9.65 4.65 13.78
CA ARG A 47 -8.74 4.51 14.92
C ARG A 47 -8.22 3.08 15.09
N TRP A 48 -7.86 2.72 16.32
CA TRP A 48 -7.39 1.39 16.70
C TRP A 48 -8.41 0.26 16.51
N LYS A 49 -9.69 0.55 16.21
CA LYS A 49 -10.68 -0.50 15.88
C LYS A 49 -10.44 -1.07 14.47
N ALA A 50 -10.07 -0.21 13.52
CA ALA A 50 -9.75 -0.58 12.15
C ALA A 50 -8.34 -1.18 11.99
N CYS A 51 -7.39 -0.72 12.82
CA CYS A 51 -5.97 -1.04 12.68
C CYS A 51 -5.65 -2.55 12.66
N PRO A 52 -6.21 -3.42 13.51
CA PRO A 52 -5.87 -4.85 13.51
C PRO A 52 -6.15 -5.54 12.17
N PHE A 53 -7.22 -5.16 11.47
CA PHE A 53 -7.58 -5.73 10.18
C PHE A 53 -6.56 -5.33 9.10
N ILE A 54 -6.14 -4.07 9.10
CA ILE A 54 -5.16 -3.52 8.13
C ILE A 54 -3.75 -4.07 8.42
N LEU A 55 -3.34 -4.05 9.69
CA LEU A 55 -2.03 -4.56 10.14
C LEU A 55 -1.90 -6.07 9.92
N GLY A 56 -2.97 -6.83 10.20
CA GLY A 56 -3.01 -8.27 9.95
C GLY A 56 -2.90 -8.58 8.46
N ASN A 57 -3.59 -7.81 7.61
CA ASN A 57 -3.48 -7.94 6.16
C ASN A 57 -2.06 -7.62 5.66
N GLU A 58 -1.44 -6.54 6.13
CA GLU A 58 -0.06 -6.20 5.78
C GLU A 58 0.93 -7.30 6.23
N CYS A 59 0.79 -7.79 7.46
CA CYS A 59 1.63 -8.87 7.98
C CYS A 59 1.56 -10.13 7.09
N CYS A 60 0.35 -10.52 6.68
CA CYS A 60 0.14 -11.69 5.83
C CYS A 60 0.68 -11.47 4.41
N GLU A 61 0.52 -10.28 3.82
CA GLU A 61 1.11 -9.95 2.52
C GLU A 61 2.63 -10.03 2.58
N ARG A 62 3.25 -9.50 3.63
CA ARG A 62 4.72 -9.55 3.80
C ARG A 62 5.22 -10.95 4.01
N LEU A 63 4.54 -11.72 4.84
CA LEU A 63 4.86 -13.13 5.06
C LEU A 63 4.80 -13.91 3.74
N ALA A 64 3.79 -13.68 2.89
CA ALA A 64 3.68 -14.32 1.59
C ALA A 64 4.75 -13.84 0.59
N TYR A 65 4.95 -12.52 0.47
CA TYR A 65 5.92 -11.92 -0.45
C TYR A 65 7.34 -12.37 -0.14
N TYR A 66 7.77 -12.25 1.11
CA TYR A 66 9.11 -12.70 1.50
C TYR A 66 9.19 -14.23 1.42
N GLY A 67 8.10 -14.96 1.67
CA GLY A 67 8.12 -16.42 1.70
C GLY A 67 8.41 -17.00 0.33
N ILE A 68 7.91 -16.32 -0.71
CA ILE A 68 8.28 -16.63 -2.09
C ILE A 68 9.65 -16.08 -2.39
N SER A 69 9.87 -14.77 -2.18
CA SER A 69 11.06 -14.07 -2.67
C SER A 69 12.38 -14.63 -2.14
N THR A 70 12.44 -15.07 -0.88
CA THR A 70 13.70 -15.47 -0.25
C THR A 70 14.22 -16.80 -0.78
N ASN A 71 13.32 -17.73 -1.12
CA ASN A 71 13.69 -19.08 -1.56
C ASN A 71 13.37 -19.37 -3.04
N LEU A 72 12.95 -18.34 -3.80
CA LEU A 72 12.56 -18.49 -5.19
C LEU A 72 13.70 -19.00 -6.10
N VAL A 73 14.93 -18.53 -5.88
CA VAL A 73 16.11 -18.98 -6.63
C VAL A 73 16.32 -20.49 -6.43
N THR A 74 16.19 -20.96 -5.19
CA THR A 74 16.29 -22.38 -4.84
C THR A 74 15.19 -23.19 -5.54
N TYR A 75 13.96 -22.66 -5.61
CA TYR A 75 12.87 -23.33 -6.33
C TYR A 75 13.17 -23.46 -7.83
N LEU A 76 13.58 -22.36 -8.47
CA LEU A 76 13.89 -22.35 -9.90
C LEU A 76 15.02 -23.32 -10.24
N THR A 77 16.08 -23.34 -9.42
CA THR A 77 17.25 -24.20 -9.65
C THR A 77 16.97 -25.67 -9.31
N LYS A 78 16.34 -25.98 -8.17
CA LYS A 78 16.14 -27.36 -7.70
C LYS A 78 14.90 -28.04 -8.26
N LYS A 79 13.86 -27.30 -8.64
CA LYS A 79 12.59 -27.87 -9.13
C LYS A 79 12.37 -27.63 -10.62
N LEU A 80 12.61 -26.41 -11.10
CA LEU A 80 12.46 -26.12 -12.53
C LEU A 80 13.73 -26.46 -13.34
N HIS A 81 14.82 -26.82 -12.65
CA HIS A 81 16.12 -27.15 -13.25
C HIS A 81 16.70 -26.02 -14.11
N ASP A 82 16.39 -24.77 -13.75
CA ASP A 82 16.99 -23.59 -14.37
C ASP A 82 18.47 -23.45 -13.96
N GLY A 83 19.31 -22.93 -14.85
CA GLY A 83 20.68 -22.58 -14.51
C GLY A 83 20.73 -21.43 -13.50
N ASN A 84 21.69 -21.46 -12.56
CA ASN A 84 21.81 -20.45 -11.48
C ASN A 84 21.76 -19.00 -11.97
N ALA A 85 22.41 -18.70 -13.10
CA ALA A 85 22.38 -17.35 -13.69
C ALA A 85 20.99 -16.96 -14.23
N SER A 86 20.30 -17.88 -14.90
CA SER A 86 18.94 -17.68 -15.39
C SER A 86 17.96 -17.48 -14.24
N ALA A 87 18.03 -18.34 -13.22
CA ALA A 87 17.21 -18.25 -12.03
C ALA A 87 17.39 -16.91 -11.30
N ALA A 88 18.63 -16.46 -11.09
CA ALA A 88 18.89 -15.16 -10.46
C ALA A 88 18.34 -13.98 -11.29
N SER A 89 18.51 -14.02 -12.62
CA SER A 89 17.97 -13.02 -13.54
C SER A 89 16.43 -12.98 -13.49
N ASN A 90 15.78 -14.13 -13.47
CA ASN A 90 14.32 -14.22 -13.38
C ASN A 90 13.79 -13.67 -12.05
N VAL A 91 14.42 -14.00 -10.93
CA VAL A 91 14.03 -13.51 -9.60
C VAL A 91 14.20 -12.00 -9.49
N THR A 92 15.34 -11.47 -9.93
CA THR A 92 15.59 -10.02 -9.90
C THR A 92 14.65 -9.24 -10.84
N THR A 93 14.33 -9.79 -12.01
CA THR A 93 13.33 -9.23 -12.93
C THR A 93 11.93 -9.21 -12.30
N TRP A 94 11.54 -10.30 -11.65
CA TRP A 94 10.27 -10.38 -10.93
C TRP A 94 10.21 -9.37 -9.76
N GLN A 95 11.26 -9.28 -8.95
CA GLN A 95 11.36 -8.28 -7.88
C GLN A 95 11.27 -6.85 -8.44
N GLY A 96 12.01 -6.55 -9.51
CA GLY A 96 11.93 -5.26 -10.20
C GLY A 96 10.51 -4.94 -10.67
N THR A 97 9.81 -5.94 -11.21
CA THR A 97 8.40 -5.81 -11.62
C THR A 97 7.51 -5.47 -10.41
N CYS A 98 7.69 -6.13 -9.26
CA CYS A 98 6.97 -5.83 -8.02
C CYS A 98 7.17 -4.39 -7.50
N TYR A 99 8.27 -3.72 -7.89
CA TYR A 99 8.54 -2.31 -7.55
C TYR A 99 8.09 -1.32 -8.62
N LEU A 100 7.79 -1.78 -9.84
CA LEU A 100 7.24 -0.95 -10.92
C LEU A 100 5.71 -0.95 -10.93
N THR A 101 5.08 -2.10 -10.64
CA THR A 101 3.63 -2.24 -10.58
C THR A 101 2.92 -1.32 -9.58
N PRO A 102 3.54 -0.82 -8.48
CA PRO A 102 2.95 0.21 -7.62
C PRO A 102 2.52 1.49 -8.32
N ILE A 103 3.19 1.86 -9.42
CA ILE A 103 2.79 3.04 -10.21
C ILE A 103 1.36 2.86 -10.74
N ILE A 104 1.04 1.66 -11.22
CA ILE A 104 -0.30 1.32 -11.74
C ILE A 104 -1.31 1.35 -10.58
N GLY A 105 -0.96 0.74 -9.45
CA GLY A 105 -1.79 0.72 -8.25
C GLY A 105 -2.15 2.11 -7.74
N ALA A 106 -1.15 2.99 -7.63
CA ALA A 106 -1.32 4.36 -7.18
C ALA A 106 -2.22 5.17 -8.13
N ILE A 107 -2.02 5.06 -9.45
CA ILE A 107 -2.89 5.75 -10.44
C ILE A 107 -4.34 5.29 -10.28
N LEU A 108 -4.59 3.99 -10.13
CA LEU A 108 -5.96 3.47 -9.99
C LEU A 108 -6.61 3.90 -8.68
N ALA A 109 -5.86 3.88 -7.58
CA ALA A 109 -6.35 4.32 -6.27
C ALA A 109 -6.67 5.82 -6.22
N ASP A 110 -5.76 6.66 -6.73
CA ASP A 110 -5.90 8.11 -6.59
C ASP A 110 -6.83 8.72 -7.65
N ALA A 111 -6.97 8.10 -8.83
CA ALA A 111 -7.72 8.70 -9.95
C ALA A 111 -9.12 8.11 -10.18
N TYR A 112 -9.36 6.84 -9.84
CA TYR A 112 -10.58 6.14 -10.28
C TYR A 112 -11.41 5.56 -9.14
N TRP A 113 -10.88 4.58 -8.40
CA TRP A 113 -11.69 3.71 -7.54
C TRP A 113 -11.52 3.96 -6.04
N GLY A 114 -10.49 4.71 -5.64
CA GLY A 114 -10.12 4.89 -4.24
C GLY A 114 -9.24 3.76 -3.69
N ARG A 115 -8.56 4.05 -2.58
CA ARG A 115 -7.55 3.17 -1.97
C ARG A 115 -8.11 1.82 -1.56
N TYR A 116 -9.31 1.79 -0.96
CA TYR A 116 -9.95 0.56 -0.51
C TYR A 116 -10.22 -0.42 -1.66
N TRP A 117 -10.88 0.04 -2.74
CA TRP A 117 -11.22 -0.82 -3.88
C TRP A 117 -9.98 -1.30 -4.63
N THR A 118 -8.93 -0.48 -4.69
CA THR A 118 -7.62 -0.91 -5.21
C THR A 118 -7.04 -2.04 -4.34
N ILE A 119 -6.99 -1.89 -3.02
CA ILE A 119 -6.49 -2.95 -2.13
C ILE A 119 -7.33 -4.23 -2.27
N ALA A 120 -8.66 -4.12 -2.27
CA ALA A 120 -9.59 -5.25 -2.40
C ALA A 120 -9.41 -6.02 -3.73
N THR A 121 -9.32 -5.30 -4.84
CA THR A 121 -9.18 -5.90 -6.18
C THR A 121 -7.81 -6.56 -6.33
N PHE A 122 -6.74 -5.84 -5.98
CA PHE A 122 -5.37 -6.33 -6.15
C PHE A 122 -4.99 -7.41 -5.14
N SER A 123 -5.56 -7.41 -3.93
CA SER A 123 -5.42 -8.54 -3.00
C SER A 123 -6.09 -9.81 -3.52
N THR A 124 -7.23 -9.69 -4.21
CA THR A 124 -7.87 -10.83 -4.88
C THR A 124 -7.00 -11.35 -6.03
N ILE A 125 -6.43 -10.48 -6.86
CA ILE A 125 -5.46 -10.85 -7.91
C ILE A 125 -4.24 -11.54 -7.31
N TYR A 126 -3.70 -10.99 -6.21
CA TYR A 126 -2.58 -11.55 -5.47
C TYR A 126 -2.90 -12.98 -4.99
N PHE A 127 -4.07 -13.18 -4.37
CA PHE A 127 -4.52 -14.49 -3.92
C PHE A 127 -4.68 -15.50 -5.06
N ILE A 128 -5.22 -15.07 -6.21
CA ILE A 128 -5.30 -15.92 -7.41
C ILE A 128 -3.89 -16.32 -7.87
N GLY A 129 -2.95 -15.37 -7.92
CA GLY A 129 -1.56 -15.65 -8.25
C GLY A 129 -0.91 -16.66 -7.29
N MET A 130 -1.13 -16.48 -5.98
CA MET A 130 -0.69 -17.41 -4.92
C MET A 130 -1.31 -18.80 -5.05
N ALA A 131 -2.60 -18.88 -5.38
CA ALA A 131 -3.29 -20.14 -5.60
C ALA A 131 -2.73 -20.87 -6.83
N ILE A 132 -2.51 -20.16 -7.94
CA ILE A 132 -1.88 -20.74 -9.14
C ILE A 132 -0.46 -21.23 -8.82
N LEU A 133 0.33 -20.44 -8.09
CA LEU A 133 1.68 -20.81 -7.67
C LEU A 133 1.66 -22.07 -6.80
N THR A 134 0.78 -22.13 -5.80
CA THR A 134 0.61 -23.29 -4.92
C THR A 134 0.17 -24.54 -5.69
N LEU A 135 -0.78 -24.39 -6.62
CA LEU A 135 -1.24 -25.50 -7.46
C LEU A 135 -0.11 -26.01 -8.36
N SER A 136 0.72 -25.11 -8.91
CA SER A 136 1.88 -25.50 -9.73
C SER A 136 2.89 -26.33 -8.95
N ALA A 137 3.02 -26.10 -7.64
CA ALA A 137 3.92 -26.83 -6.76
C ALA A 137 3.31 -28.06 -6.06
N SER A 138 1.98 -28.23 -6.13
CA SER A 138 1.25 -29.28 -5.38
C SER A 138 0.58 -30.32 -6.27
N VAL A 139 0.19 -29.95 -7.51
CA VAL A 139 -0.52 -30.85 -8.42
C VAL A 139 0.51 -31.66 -9.23
N PRO A 140 0.48 -33.01 -9.18
CA PRO A 140 1.46 -33.85 -9.87
C PRO A 140 1.56 -33.61 -11.38
N VAL A 141 0.48 -33.19 -12.03
CA VAL A 141 0.43 -32.86 -13.47
C VAL A 141 1.16 -31.54 -13.79
N LEU A 142 1.14 -30.59 -12.85
CA LEU A 142 1.77 -29.28 -13.00
C LEU A 142 3.21 -29.24 -12.47
N MET A 143 3.59 -30.25 -11.68
CA MET A 143 4.93 -30.37 -11.13
C MET A 143 5.90 -30.93 -12.17
N PRO A 144 7.11 -30.36 -12.31
CA PRO A 144 8.14 -30.94 -13.17
C PRO A 144 8.48 -32.37 -12.71
N PRO A 145 8.85 -33.27 -13.65
CA PRO A 145 9.15 -34.66 -13.33
C PRO A 145 10.30 -34.74 -12.33
N SER A 146 10.20 -35.67 -11.39
CA SER A 146 11.30 -35.99 -10.48
C SER A 146 12.55 -36.40 -11.27
N CYS A 147 13.74 -36.01 -10.80
CA CYS A 147 14.99 -36.46 -11.40
C CYS A 147 15.11 -37.98 -11.31
N GLU A 148 15.42 -38.63 -12.43
CA GLU A 148 15.79 -40.05 -12.47
C GLU A 148 17.32 -40.14 -12.41
N GLY A 149 17.86 -40.28 -11.20
CA GLY A 149 19.31 -40.35 -10.98
C GLY A 149 20.02 -39.02 -11.25
N SER A 150 20.97 -38.99 -12.19
CA SER A 150 21.73 -37.78 -12.56
C SER A 150 21.06 -36.92 -13.64
N PHE A 151 19.97 -37.41 -14.25
CA PHE A 151 19.25 -36.72 -15.30
C PHE A 151 17.96 -36.12 -14.76
N CYS A 152 17.93 -34.80 -14.74
CA CYS A 152 16.77 -34.01 -14.35
C CYS A 152 16.17 -33.41 -15.63
N PRO A 153 15.02 -33.91 -16.13
CA PRO A 153 14.38 -33.31 -17.29
C PRO A 153 13.95 -31.86 -16.96
N PRO A 154 14.14 -30.91 -17.88
CA PRO A 154 13.66 -29.54 -17.68
C PRO A 154 12.12 -29.52 -17.59
N ALA A 155 11.58 -28.54 -16.87
CA ALA A 155 10.14 -28.36 -16.77
C ALA A 155 9.50 -28.21 -18.16
N SER A 156 8.30 -28.76 -18.35
CA SER A 156 7.61 -28.56 -19.64
C SER A 156 7.27 -27.08 -19.83
N PRO A 157 7.22 -26.58 -21.08
CA PRO A 157 6.86 -25.18 -21.33
C PRO A 157 5.55 -24.77 -20.67
N PHE A 158 4.58 -25.69 -20.62
CA PHE A 158 3.29 -25.45 -19.96
C PHE A 158 3.44 -25.24 -18.44
N GLN A 159 4.21 -26.08 -17.76
CA GLN A 159 4.45 -25.96 -16.32
C GLN A 159 5.20 -24.66 -15.99
N TYR A 160 6.18 -24.32 -16.82
CA TYR A 160 6.92 -23.06 -16.72
C TYR A 160 6.00 -21.85 -16.86
N THR A 161 5.15 -21.82 -17.89
CA THR A 161 4.19 -20.72 -18.10
C THR A 161 3.20 -20.57 -16.94
N VAL A 162 2.65 -21.68 -16.42
CA VAL A 162 1.72 -21.62 -15.28
C VAL A 162 2.40 -21.05 -14.04
N PHE A 163 3.64 -21.46 -13.76
CA PHE A 163 4.41 -20.95 -12.63
C PHE A 163 4.68 -19.43 -12.75
N PHE A 164 5.19 -18.98 -13.90
CA PHE A 164 5.46 -17.57 -14.13
C PHE A 164 4.19 -16.72 -14.21
N LEU A 165 3.09 -17.26 -14.72
CA LEU A 165 1.79 -16.60 -14.66
C LEU A 165 1.39 -16.31 -13.20
N GLY A 166 1.53 -17.28 -12.30
CA GLY A 166 1.32 -17.09 -10.87
C GLY A 166 2.23 -16.00 -10.29
N LEU A 167 3.53 -16.06 -10.57
CA LEU A 167 4.51 -15.06 -10.10
C LEU A 167 4.19 -13.64 -10.57
N TYR A 168 3.86 -13.44 -11.85
CA TYR A 168 3.57 -12.10 -12.37
C TYR A 168 2.20 -11.57 -11.92
N LEU A 169 1.23 -12.45 -11.65
CA LEU A 169 -0.03 -12.06 -10.98
C LEU A 169 0.24 -11.60 -9.54
N ILE A 170 1.12 -12.28 -8.80
CA ILE A 170 1.58 -11.85 -7.48
C ILE A 170 2.27 -10.48 -7.57
N ALA A 171 3.15 -10.28 -8.56
CA ALA A 171 3.82 -8.99 -8.78
C ALA A 171 2.83 -7.85 -9.06
N LEU A 172 1.80 -8.13 -9.88
CA LEU A 172 0.73 -7.18 -10.14
C LEU A 172 -0.07 -6.88 -8.86
N GLY A 173 -0.48 -7.92 -8.12
CA GLY A 173 -1.22 -7.82 -6.87
C GLY A 173 -0.49 -6.98 -5.81
N THR A 174 0.79 -7.26 -5.58
CA THR A 174 1.66 -6.48 -4.70
C THR A 174 1.70 -5.01 -5.10
N GLY A 175 1.68 -4.72 -6.41
CA GLY A 175 1.65 -3.36 -6.93
C GLY A 175 0.43 -2.55 -6.49
N GLY A 176 -0.76 -3.15 -6.44
CA GLY A 176 -1.94 -2.43 -5.95
C GLY A 176 -1.97 -2.25 -4.44
N ILE A 177 -1.46 -3.23 -3.68
CA ILE A 177 -1.56 -3.25 -2.22
C ILE A 177 -0.56 -2.29 -1.58
N LYS A 178 0.73 -2.41 -1.93
CA LYS A 178 1.83 -1.70 -1.25
C LYS A 178 1.69 -0.18 -1.19
N PRO A 179 1.36 0.54 -2.27
CA PRO A 179 1.24 2.00 -2.21
C PRO A 179 -0.03 2.46 -1.48
N CYS A 180 -1.05 1.60 -1.39
CA CYS A 180 -2.36 1.99 -0.89
C CYS A 180 -2.57 1.66 0.59
N VAL A 181 -2.02 0.55 1.08
CA VAL A 181 -2.32 0.00 2.42
C VAL A 181 -1.82 0.87 3.56
N SER A 182 -0.62 1.46 3.43
CA SER A 182 -0.06 2.35 4.44
C SER A 182 -0.84 3.67 4.51
N SER A 183 -1.17 4.24 3.35
CA SER A 183 -2.02 5.43 3.24
C SER A 183 -3.43 5.14 3.74
N PHE A 184 -4.03 4.01 3.39
CA PHE A 184 -5.36 3.62 3.88
C PHE A 184 -5.40 3.41 5.39
N GLY A 185 -4.33 2.86 5.97
CA GLY A 185 -4.17 2.77 7.43
C GLY A 185 -4.02 4.14 8.10
N ALA A 186 -3.29 5.05 7.46
CA ALA A 186 -3.16 6.44 7.91
C ALA A 186 -4.50 7.20 7.84
N ASP A 187 -5.34 6.91 6.85
CA ASP A 187 -6.69 7.51 6.69
C ASP A 187 -7.65 7.10 7.82
N GLN A 188 -7.30 6.13 8.65
CA GLN A 188 -8.13 5.75 9.80
C GLN A 188 -8.03 6.74 10.97
N PHE A 189 -7.13 7.71 10.88
CA PHE A 189 -6.89 8.73 11.91
C PHE A 189 -7.11 10.12 11.33
N ASP A 190 -7.90 10.93 12.03
CA ASP A 190 -8.20 12.31 11.65
C ASP A 190 -7.01 13.23 12.03
N ASP A 191 -6.40 13.87 11.04
CA ASP A 191 -5.26 14.77 11.25
C ASP A 191 -5.66 16.11 11.91
N THR A 192 -6.96 16.44 11.92
CA THR A 192 -7.47 17.66 12.60
C THR A 192 -7.56 17.48 14.12
N ASP A 193 -7.59 16.24 14.61
CA ASP A 193 -7.57 15.93 16.04
C ASP A 193 -6.13 15.68 16.53
N PRO A 194 -5.59 16.52 17.44
CA PRO A 194 -4.27 16.31 18.03
C PRO A 194 -4.09 14.92 18.67
N ALA A 195 -5.13 14.36 19.29
CA ALA A 195 -5.08 13.05 19.93
C ALA A 195 -5.00 11.91 18.91
N GLU A 196 -5.74 11.98 17.80
CA GLU A 196 -5.67 10.97 16.74
C GLU A 196 -4.36 11.08 15.95
N ARG A 197 -3.82 12.29 15.77
CA ARG A 197 -2.51 12.52 15.13
C ARG A 197 -1.37 11.83 15.87
N ILE A 198 -1.37 11.85 17.21
CA ILE A 198 -0.38 11.11 18.02
C ILE A 198 -0.57 9.59 17.85
N GLN A 199 -1.81 9.11 17.82
CA GLN A 199 -2.12 7.70 17.63
C GLN A 199 -1.70 7.19 16.25
N LYS A 200 -1.83 8.02 15.20
CA LYS A 200 -1.35 7.74 13.83
C LYS A 200 0.15 7.47 13.81
N GLY A 201 0.95 8.22 14.57
CA GLY A 201 2.38 7.95 14.73
C GLY A 201 2.65 6.56 15.33
N SER A 202 1.90 6.19 16.37
CA SER A 202 1.98 4.84 16.97
C SER A 202 1.52 3.74 16.01
N PHE A 203 0.50 3.99 15.18
CA PHE A 203 0.08 3.07 14.12
C PHE A 203 1.23 2.75 13.16
N PHE A 204 1.98 3.74 12.70
CA PHE A 204 3.12 3.49 11.81
C PHE A 204 4.22 2.65 12.49
N ASN A 205 4.47 2.84 13.79
CA ASN A 205 5.39 1.99 14.54
C ASN A 205 4.92 0.52 14.52
N TRP A 206 3.64 0.27 14.77
CA TRP A 206 3.06 -1.08 14.70
C TRP A 206 3.02 -1.65 13.28
N PHE A 207 2.82 -0.80 12.27
CA PHE A 207 2.87 -1.17 10.86
C PHE A 207 4.25 -1.69 10.47
N TYR A 208 5.32 -0.95 10.77
CA TYR A 208 6.69 -1.39 10.52
C TYR A 208 7.07 -2.61 11.36
N PHE A 209 6.61 -2.68 12.61
CA PHE A 209 6.82 -3.86 13.44
C PHE A 209 6.20 -5.12 12.82
N SER A 210 4.97 -5.01 12.32
CA SER A 210 4.24 -6.10 11.65
C SER A 210 4.95 -6.56 10.37
N ILE A 211 5.48 -5.63 9.57
CA ILE A 211 6.29 -5.95 8.38
C ILE A 211 7.51 -6.79 8.77
N ASN A 212 8.25 -6.37 9.79
CA ASN A 212 9.46 -7.05 10.23
C ASN A 212 9.16 -8.46 10.80
N ILE A 213 8.08 -8.61 11.57
CA ILE A 213 7.64 -9.94 12.05
C ILE A 213 7.30 -10.84 10.87
N GLY A 214 6.49 -10.36 9.92
CA GLY A 214 6.11 -11.14 8.74
C GLY A 214 7.34 -11.58 7.94
N ALA A 215 8.30 -10.68 7.73
CA ALA A 215 9.57 -10.98 7.06
C ALA A 215 10.43 -11.99 7.84
N LEU A 216 10.49 -11.89 9.17
CA LEU A 216 11.26 -12.80 10.02
C LEU A 216 10.68 -14.21 10.01
N ILE A 217 9.36 -14.35 10.21
CA ILE A 217 8.66 -15.65 10.18
C ILE A 217 8.83 -16.29 8.80
N SER A 218 8.63 -15.49 7.75
CA SER A 218 8.83 -15.94 6.39
C SER A 218 10.25 -16.45 6.13
N SER A 219 11.26 -15.65 6.44
CA SER A 219 12.66 -15.96 6.09
C SER A 219 13.26 -17.08 6.94
N SER A 220 12.59 -17.49 8.02
CA SER A 220 13.02 -18.58 8.91
C SER A 220 12.10 -19.79 8.77
N PHE A 221 10.89 -19.71 9.32
CA PHE A 221 9.94 -20.82 9.40
C PHE A 221 9.44 -21.26 8.02
N LEU A 222 9.02 -20.34 7.14
CA LEU A 222 8.52 -20.75 5.82
C LEU A 222 9.62 -21.33 4.93
N VAL A 223 10.82 -20.75 4.94
CA VAL A 223 11.98 -21.31 4.23
C VAL A 223 12.28 -22.72 4.74
N TRP A 224 12.25 -22.94 6.05
CA TRP A 224 12.44 -24.27 6.62
C TRP A 224 11.37 -25.26 6.14
N VAL A 225 10.09 -24.86 6.11
CA VAL A 225 9.00 -25.71 5.60
C VAL A 225 9.21 -26.03 4.12
N GLN A 226 9.58 -25.05 3.31
CA GLN A 226 9.82 -25.24 1.86
C GLN A 226 10.94 -26.24 1.58
N ASP A 227 12.05 -26.13 2.32
CA ASP A 227 13.23 -26.95 2.10
C ASP A 227 13.12 -28.36 2.70
N ASN A 228 12.45 -28.52 3.85
CA ASN A 228 12.43 -29.78 4.60
C ASN A 228 11.12 -30.57 4.46
N VAL A 229 9.98 -29.89 4.33
CA VAL A 229 8.66 -30.54 4.27
C VAL A 229 8.15 -30.59 2.84
N GLY A 230 8.30 -29.49 2.10
CA GLY A 230 8.04 -29.42 0.67
C GLY A 230 7.41 -28.11 0.22
N TRP A 231 7.57 -27.86 -1.08
CA TRP A 231 7.17 -26.61 -1.74
C TRP A 231 5.65 -26.39 -1.80
N GLY A 232 4.86 -27.46 -1.92
CA GLY A 232 3.40 -27.36 -1.92
C GLY A 232 2.86 -26.77 -0.62
N LEU A 233 3.33 -27.24 0.53
CA LEU A 233 2.99 -26.65 1.84
C LEU A 233 3.66 -25.29 2.04
N GLY A 234 4.90 -25.14 1.57
CA GLY A 234 5.65 -23.90 1.65
C GLY A 234 5.00 -22.70 0.95
N PHE A 235 4.29 -22.91 -0.16
CA PHE A 235 3.47 -21.89 -0.82
C PHE A 235 2.00 -21.91 -0.34
N GLY A 236 1.48 -23.08 0.03
CA GLY A 236 0.11 -23.23 0.49
C GLY A 236 -0.20 -22.54 1.82
N ILE A 237 0.70 -22.61 2.79
CA ILE A 237 0.54 -21.92 4.09
C ILE A 237 0.33 -20.41 3.88
N PRO A 238 1.27 -19.66 3.25
CA PRO A 238 1.06 -18.23 2.99
C PRO A 238 -0.18 -17.94 2.14
N THR A 239 -0.56 -18.82 1.22
CA THR A 239 -1.80 -18.68 0.43
C THR A 239 -3.04 -18.69 1.31
N VAL A 240 -3.14 -19.63 2.26
CA VAL A 240 -4.26 -19.72 3.20
C VAL A 240 -4.31 -18.49 4.11
N PHE A 241 -3.16 -18.07 4.68
CA PHE A 241 -3.09 -16.86 5.50
C PHE A 241 -3.52 -15.61 4.73
N MET A 242 -3.12 -15.48 3.45
CA MET A 242 -3.55 -14.38 2.59
C MET A 242 -5.08 -14.42 2.35
N GLY A 243 -5.66 -15.60 2.13
CA GLY A 243 -7.11 -15.73 1.99
C GLY A 243 -7.87 -15.29 3.26
N LEU A 244 -7.36 -15.69 4.44
CA LEU A 244 -7.90 -15.26 5.74
C LEU A 244 -7.73 -13.75 5.95
N ALA A 245 -6.59 -13.19 5.56
CA ALA A 245 -6.33 -11.76 5.62
C ALA A 245 -7.31 -10.95 4.76
N ILE A 246 -7.62 -11.42 3.55
CA ILE A 246 -8.61 -10.78 2.67
C ILE A 246 -10.00 -10.79 3.30
N ILE A 247 -10.43 -11.94 3.85
CA ILE A 247 -11.71 -12.06 4.55
C ILE A 247 -11.76 -11.09 5.75
N SER A 248 -10.67 -11.04 6.53
CA SER A 248 -10.51 -10.12 7.66
C SER A 248 -10.60 -8.66 7.20
N PHE A 249 -9.91 -8.30 6.11
CA PHE A 249 -9.95 -6.96 5.53
C PHE A 249 -11.37 -6.55 5.14
N PHE A 250 -12.13 -7.42 4.47
CA PHE A 250 -13.52 -7.16 4.12
C PHE A 250 -14.45 -7.10 5.35
N SER A 251 -14.18 -7.86 6.40
CA SER A 251 -14.99 -7.81 7.63
C SER A 251 -14.90 -6.46 8.36
N GLY A 252 -13.79 -5.74 8.20
CA GLY A 252 -13.60 -4.40 8.77
C GLY A 252 -14.27 -3.25 8.00
N THR A 253 -14.91 -3.53 6.85
CA THR A 253 -15.41 -2.51 5.91
C THR A 253 -16.35 -1.48 6.55
N SER A 254 -17.21 -1.89 7.47
CA SER A 254 -18.15 -0.99 8.15
C SER A 254 -17.48 -0.05 9.17
N ILE A 255 -16.25 -0.35 9.57
CA ILE A 255 -15.49 0.40 10.58
C ILE A 255 -14.51 1.38 9.90
N TYR A 256 -14.13 1.13 8.66
CA TYR A 256 -13.14 1.94 7.97
C TYR A 256 -13.65 3.35 7.63
N ARG A 257 -12.71 4.29 7.66
CA ARG A 257 -12.87 5.64 7.10
C ARG A 257 -12.31 5.65 5.68
N PHE A 258 -13.05 6.26 4.76
CA PHE A 258 -12.70 6.32 3.35
C PHE A 258 -12.40 7.75 2.94
N GLN A 259 -11.25 7.95 2.32
CA GLN A 259 -10.89 9.22 1.70
C GLN A 259 -11.32 9.27 0.24
N LYS A 260 -11.86 10.41 -0.20
CA LYS A 260 -12.30 10.59 -1.58
C LYS A 260 -11.07 10.69 -2.51
N PRO A 261 -11.13 10.11 -3.73
CA PRO A 261 -10.00 10.20 -4.67
C PRO A 261 -9.72 11.66 -5.08
N GLY A 262 -8.51 12.15 -4.81
CA GLY A 262 -8.07 13.51 -5.13
C GLY A 262 -7.52 13.70 -6.56
N GLY A 263 -7.70 12.71 -7.44
CA GLY A 263 -7.19 12.71 -8.81
C GLY A 263 -5.69 12.40 -8.90
N SER A 264 -5.22 11.98 -10.09
CA SER A 264 -3.84 11.51 -10.27
C SER A 264 -2.80 12.64 -10.12
N PRO A 265 -1.84 12.53 -9.18
CA PRO A 265 -0.69 13.44 -9.11
C PRO A 265 0.19 13.39 -10.37
N ILE A 266 0.28 12.23 -11.02
CA ILE A 266 1.10 12.04 -12.23
C ILE A 266 0.54 12.88 -13.38
N THR A 267 -0.79 12.91 -13.56
CA THR A 267 -1.40 13.77 -14.58
C THR A 267 -1.05 15.23 -14.37
N ARG A 268 -1.02 15.69 -13.11
CA ARG A 268 -0.65 17.07 -12.76
C ARG A 268 0.83 17.36 -13.04
N VAL A 269 1.73 16.45 -12.69
CA VAL A 269 3.17 16.57 -13.05
C VAL A 269 3.34 16.62 -14.57
N CYS A 270 2.67 15.74 -15.32
CA CYS A 270 2.71 15.75 -16.78
C CYS A 270 2.15 17.06 -17.36
N GLN A 271 1.07 17.60 -16.80
CA GLN A 271 0.52 18.90 -17.21
C GLN A 271 1.54 20.03 -17.03
N VAL A 272 2.23 20.07 -15.89
CA VAL A 272 3.29 21.05 -15.64
C VAL A 272 4.44 20.88 -16.62
N VAL A 273 4.95 19.66 -16.83
CA VAL A 273 6.04 19.41 -17.79
C VAL A 273 5.65 19.83 -19.20
N VAL A 274 4.45 19.45 -19.67
CA VAL A 274 3.95 19.84 -20.99
C VAL A 274 3.75 21.34 -21.10
N ALA A 275 3.20 21.99 -20.07
CA ALA A 275 3.01 23.44 -20.04
C ALA A 275 4.36 24.17 -20.07
N SER A 276 5.35 23.72 -19.30
CA SER A 276 6.70 24.29 -19.27
C SER A 276 7.42 24.14 -20.61
N LEU A 277 7.35 22.98 -21.26
CA LEU A 277 7.94 22.77 -22.59
C LEU A 277 7.26 23.63 -23.66
N ARG A 278 5.93 23.77 -23.61
CA ARG A 278 5.19 24.63 -24.55
C ARG A 278 5.45 26.12 -24.34
N LYS A 279 5.67 26.54 -23.10
CA LYS A 279 5.92 27.93 -22.71
C LYS A 279 7.41 28.26 -22.54
N TRP A 280 8.32 27.38 -22.98
CA TRP A 280 9.77 27.56 -22.79
C TRP A 280 10.29 28.90 -23.35
N ASN A 281 9.70 29.38 -24.44
CA ASN A 281 10.12 30.61 -25.12
C ASN A 281 9.27 31.85 -24.71
N VAL A 282 8.44 31.73 -23.67
CA VAL A 282 7.63 32.84 -23.16
C VAL A 282 8.47 33.61 -22.14
N HIS A 283 8.45 34.94 -22.24
CA HIS A 283 9.15 35.80 -21.29
C HIS A 283 8.50 35.70 -19.92
N VAL A 284 9.30 35.45 -18.87
CA VAL A 284 8.82 35.34 -17.49
C VAL A 284 8.43 36.75 -17.00
N PRO A 285 7.23 36.95 -16.44
CA PRO A 285 6.84 38.23 -15.85
C PRO A 285 7.78 38.62 -14.70
N GLU A 286 8.13 39.90 -14.56
CA GLU A 286 8.95 40.40 -13.45
C GLU A 286 8.22 40.38 -12.10
N ASP A 287 6.88 40.40 -12.13
CA ASP A 287 6.02 40.38 -10.95
C ASP A 287 5.52 38.94 -10.68
N SER A 288 5.90 38.38 -9.52
CA SER A 288 5.52 37.03 -9.11
C SER A 288 4.02 36.88 -8.86
N SER A 289 3.31 37.98 -8.57
CA SER A 289 1.86 37.97 -8.34
C SER A 289 1.03 37.68 -9.61
N LEU A 290 1.66 37.72 -10.79
CA LEU A 290 1.05 37.36 -12.06
C LEU A 290 1.11 35.85 -12.35
N LEU A 291 1.83 35.09 -11.53
CA LEU A 291 1.87 33.63 -11.61
C LEU A 291 0.59 33.05 -11.00
N TYR A 292 0.19 31.88 -11.51
CA TYR A 292 -0.97 31.19 -10.97
C TYR A 292 -0.64 30.62 -9.59
N GLU A 293 -1.01 31.36 -8.55
CA GLU A 293 -1.04 30.91 -7.16
C GLU A 293 -2.50 30.82 -6.70
N LEU A 294 -2.83 29.76 -5.99
CA LEU A 294 -4.14 29.65 -5.34
C LEU A 294 -4.13 30.51 -4.08
N PRO A 295 -5.27 31.13 -3.72
CA PRO A 295 -5.40 31.86 -2.46
C PRO A 295 -5.03 30.97 -1.26
N ASP A 296 -4.36 31.56 -0.26
CA ASP A 296 -3.97 30.86 0.96
C ASP A 296 -5.15 30.11 1.61
N GLY A 297 -4.94 28.83 1.90
CA GLY A 297 -5.94 27.93 2.50
C GLY A 297 -6.76 27.13 1.48
N VAL A 298 -6.66 27.41 0.18
CA VAL A 298 -7.39 26.66 -0.87
C VAL A 298 -6.43 25.75 -1.63
N SER A 299 -6.59 24.44 -1.47
CA SER A 299 -5.82 23.47 -2.25
C SER A 299 -6.36 23.35 -3.68
N ALA A 300 -5.45 23.15 -4.64
CA ALA A 300 -5.80 22.80 -6.03
C ALA A 300 -6.51 21.45 -6.14
N ILE A 301 -6.43 20.66 -5.07
CA ILE A 301 -6.87 19.28 -4.99
C ILE A 301 -8.09 19.24 -4.08
N GLU A 302 -9.23 18.87 -4.65
CA GLU A 302 -10.46 18.68 -3.90
C GLU A 302 -10.25 17.64 -2.78
N GLY A 303 -10.47 18.04 -1.53
CA GLY A 303 -10.24 17.19 -0.35
C GLY A 303 -8.80 17.15 0.18
N SER A 304 -7.87 17.93 -0.36
CA SER A 304 -6.51 18.06 0.19
C SER A 304 -6.33 19.42 0.87
N ARG A 305 -5.43 19.50 1.84
CA ARG A 305 -5.02 20.77 2.47
C ARG A 305 -3.75 21.29 1.80
N GLN A 306 -3.64 22.62 1.70
CA GLN A 306 -2.37 23.26 1.35
C GLN A 306 -1.34 22.97 2.44
N LEU A 307 -0.17 22.46 2.06
CA LEU A 307 0.94 22.30 2.99
C LEU A 307 1.46 23.69 3.34
N GLU A 308 1.47 24.01 4.64
CA GLU A 308 2.02 25.29 5.11
C GLU A 308 3.52 25.35 4.88
N HIS A 309 3.99 26.51 4.48
CA HIS A 309 5.41 26.77 4.31
C HIS A 309 6.11 26.63 5.67
N THR A 310 7.10 25.75 5.75
CA THR A 310 7.93 25.61 6.97
C THR A 310 9.22 26.38 6.78
N ASP A 311 9.48 27.38 7.63
CA ASP A 311 10.70 28.20 7.58
C ASP A 311 11.93 27.50 8.18
N GLU A 312 11.83 26.21 8.51
CA GLU A 312 12.87 25.44 9.19
C GLU A 312 14.05 25.02 8.29
N LEU A 313 14.05 25.40 7.01
CA LEU A 313 15.12 25.10 6.05
C LEU A 313 15.88 26.34 5.55
N THR A 314 15.71 27.50 6.20
CA THR A 314 16.54 28.70 5.98
C THR A 314 17.68 28.84 6.97
#